data_AF-A0A9E7UFM0-F1
#
_entry.id   AF-A0A9E7UFM0-F1
#
_cell.length_a   1.000
_cell.length_b   1.000
_cell.length_c   1.000
_cell.angle_alpha   90.00
_cell.angle_beta   90.00
_cell.angle_gamma   90.00
#
_symmetry.space_group_name_H-M   'P 1'
#
loop_
_entity.id
_entity.type
_entity.pdbx_description
1 polymer ?
#
loop_
_entity_poly.entity_id
_entity_poly.type
_entity_poly.pdbx_seq_one_letter_code
_entity_poly.pdbx_strand_id
1 'polypeptide(L)'
;MAETIHVNQPLTSRRIIEILEKNPDLKKITCPVSLYHRTSRKYLDALEKLGVEVEPVKRMGRPRKYAEKDVKLVQSLLKEGKTPKQVSGITNLPLKTVYYLKGDMKLKRGKKRKYDKNTRLRVREMADRGVPARMISQKLGIPLRTVYYILKKG
;
A
#
# COMPACT_ATOMS: atom_id res chain seq x y z
N MET A 1 4.80 6.80 -38.92
CA MET A 1 5.45 8.01 -38.38
C MET A 1 4.78 8.34 -37.06
N ALA A 2 5.53 8.74 -36.02
CA ALA A 2 4.96 8.97 -34.69
C ALA A 2 5.03 10.46 -34.35
N GLU A 3 3.88 11.07 -34.05
CA GLU A 3 3.81 12.47 -33.60
C GLU A 3 4.41 12.68 -32.20
N THR A 4 4.51 11.59 -31.42
CA THR A 4 5.03 11.60 -30.05
C THR A 4 6.06 10.49 -29.84
N ILE A 5 7.20 10.84 -29.23
CA ILE A 5 8.30 9.89 -28.99
C ILE A 5 8.76 9.95 -27.54
N HIS A 6 9.15 8.80 -27.01
CA HIS A 6 9.78 8.71 -25.70
C HIS A 6 11.28 8.48 -25.80
N VAL A 7 12.04 9.27 -25.05
CA VAL A 7 13.50 9.23 -25.05
C VAL A 7 14.01 8.91 -23.65
N ASN A 8 14.73 7.80 -23.53
CA ASN A 8 15.39 7.34 -22.30
C ASN A 8 16.89 7.66 -22.26
N GLN A 9 17.40 8.38 -23.25
CA GLN A 9 18.81 8.78 -23.35
C GLN A 9 18.94 10.31 -23.33
N PRO A 10 20.13 10.85 -22.99
CA PRO A 10 20.35 12.29 -23.03
C PRO A 10 20.12 12.87 -24.43
N LEU A 11 19.44 14.01 -24.49
CA LEU A 11 19.24 14.77 -25.73
C LEU A 11 20.52 15.56 -26.07
N THR A 12 21.51 14.85 -26.64
CA THR A 12 22.68 15.48 -27.26
C THR A 12 22.31 16.01 -28.65
N SER A 13 23.09 16.96 -29.17
CA SER A 13 22.88 17.55 -30.50
C SER A 13 22.72 16.48 -31.61
N ARG A 14 23.60 15.47 -31.63
CA ARG A 14 23.52 14.35 -32.58
C ARG A 14 22.20 13.59 -32.45
N ARG A 15 21.78 13.30 -31.22
CA ARG A 15 20.56 12.54 -30.94
C ARG A 15 19.30 13.29 -31.36
N ILE A 16 19.28 14.61 -31.14
CA ILE A 16 18.18 15.48 -31.57
C ILE A 16 18.02 15.41 -33.09
N ILE A 17 19.13 15.54 -33.82
CA ILE A 17 19.13 15.45 -35.30
C ILE A 17 18.62 14.08 -35.75
N GLU A 18 19.15 12.98 -35.19
CA GLU A 18 18.69 11.61 -35.50
C GLU A 18 17.18 11.42 -35.28
N ILE A 19 16.63 12.02 -34.21
CA ILE A 19 15.21 11.90 -33.87
C ILE A 19 14.34 12.66 -34.88
N LEU A 20 14.77 13.88 -35.25
CA LEU A 20 14.06 14.74 -36.20
C LEU A 20 14.13 14.18 -37.62
N GLU A 21 15.28 13.66 -38.06
CA GLU A 21 15.44 13.03 -39.39
C GLU A 21 14.54 11.79 -39.52
N LYS A 22 14.43 10.98 -38.47
CA LYS A 22 13.58 9.79 -38.47
C LYS A 22 12.09 10.12 -38.35
N ASN A 23 11.74 11.30 -37.83
CA ASN A 23 10.36 11.69 -37.54
C ASN A 23 10.16 13.18 -37.87
N PRO A 24 9.94 13.50 -39.17
CA PRO A 24 9.78 14.89 -39.61
C PRO A 24 8.52 15.57 -39.02
N ASP A 25 7.48 14.81 -38.69
CA ASP A 25 6.22 15.31 -38.11
C ASP A 25 6.20 15.27 -36.57
N LEU A 26 7.36 15.24 -35.93
CA LEU A 26 7.46 15.13 -34.48
C LEU A 26 6.96 16.41 -33.80
N LYS A 27 5.91 16.29 -32.98
CA LYS A 27 5.36 17.41 -32.20
C LYS A 27 5.82 17.36 -30.75
N LYS A 28 6.06 16.15 -30.22
CA LYS A 28 6.28 15.96 -28.78
C LYS A 28 7.34 14.93 -28.45
N ILE A 29 8.28 15.32 -27.60
CA ILE A 29 9.27 14.43 -26.99
C ILE A 29 8.95 14.29 -25.51
N THR A 30 8.72 13.07 -25.07
CA THR A 30 8.60 12.75 -23.65
C THR A 30 9.92 12.21 -23.13
N CYS A 31 10.36 12.66 -21.96
CA CYS A 31 11.58 12.14 -21.34
C CYS A 31 11.40 11.99 -19.82
N PRO A 32 12.18 11.12 -19.15
CA PRO A 32 12.23 11.07 -17.70
C PRO A 32 12.62 12.43 -17.10
N VAL A 33 12.01 12.79 -15.96
CA VAL A 33 12.26 14.05 -15.23
C VAL A 33 13.75 14.29 -14.99
N SER A 34 14.51 13.24 -14.65
CA SER A 34 15.95 13.31 -14.43
C SER A 34 16.72 13.69 -15.70
N LEU A 35 16.29 13.23 -16.88
CA LEU A 35 16.89 13.58 -18.15
C LEU A 35 16.51 15.00 -18.59
N TYR A 36 15.27 15.41 -18.37
CA TYR A 36 14.82 16.78 -18.65
C TYR A 36 15.70 17.81 -17.92
N HIS A 37 15.91 17.65 -16.61
CA HIS A 37 16.73 18.57 -15.82
C HIS A 37 18.22 18.56 -16.17
N ARG A 38 18.74 17.46 -16.72
CA ARG A 38 20.13 17.37 -17.19
C ARG A 38 20.32 17.96 -18.59
N THR A 39 19.24 18.13 -19.34
CA THR A 39 19.29 18.68 -20.69
C THR A 39 19.53 20.18 -20.59
N SER A 40 20.48 20.70 -21.40
CA SER A 40 20.76 22.13 -21.41
C SER A 40 19.54 22.91 -21.89
N ARG A 41 19.24 24.05 -21.23
CA ARG A 41 18.15 24.95 -21.65
C ARG A 41 18.27 25.35 -23.12
N LYS A 42 19.49 25.57 -23.61
CA LYS A 42 19.75 25.87 -25.03
C LYS A 42 19.14 24.85 -25.99
N TYR A 43 19.18 23.56 -25.64
CA TYR A 43 18.60 22.50 -26.46
C TYR A 43 17.09 22.44 -26.34
N LEU A 44 16.53 22.70 -25.16
CA LEU A 44 15.08 22.77 -24.94
C LEU A 44 14.49 23.95 -25.73
N ASP A 45 15.10 25.14 -25.62
CA ASP A 45 14.68 26.35 -26.32
C ASP A 45 14.79 26.17 -27.85
N ALA A 46 15.83 25.47 -28.33
CA ALA A 46 15.99 25.17 -29.75
C ALA A 46 14.91 24.22 -30.27
N LEU A 47 14.56 23.18 -29.50
CA LEU A 47 13.48 22.26 -29.82
C LEU A 47 12.12 22.97 -29.83
N GLU A 48 11.87 23.84 -28.86
CA GLU A 48 10.64 24.64 -28.77
C GLU A 48 10.48 25.58 -29.97
N LYS A 49 11.56 26.24 -30.41
CA LYS A 49 11.58 27.06 -31.64
C LYS A 49 11.29 26.27 -32.92
N LEU A 50 11.63 24.98 -32.93
CA LEU A 50 11.33 24.07 -34.03
C LEU A 50 9.91 23.49 -33.93
N GLY A 51 9.11 23.91 -32.94
CA GLY A 51 7.75 23.42 -32.72
C GLY A 51 7.67 22.06 -32.02
N VAL A 52 8.78 21.60 -31.41
CA VAL A 52 8.84 20.32 -30.69
C VAL A 52 8.84 20.56 -29.19
N GLU A 53 7.74 20.17 -28.53
CA GLU A 53 7.59 20.30 -27.08
C GLU A 53 8.28 19.14 -26.35
N VAL A 54 9.10 19.43 -25.33
CA VAL A 54 9.74 18.41 -24.49
C VAL A 54 9.06 18.34 -23.13
N GLU A 55 8.34 17.26 -22.87
CA GLU A 55 7.63 17.07 -21.60
C GLU A 55 8.30 16.04 -20.67
N PRO A 56 8.55 16.39 -19.40
CA PRO A 56 9.04 15.46 -18.40
C PRO A 56 7.93 14.53 -17.91
N VAL A 57 8.05 13.23 -18.18
CA VAL A 57 7.13 12.20 -17.68
C VAL A 57 7.67 11.59 -16.40
N LYS A 58 6.87 11.63 -15.32
CA LYS A 58 7.26 11.11 -14.00
C LYS A 58 7.46 9.60 -13.96
N ARG A 59 6.63 8.81 -14.67
CA ARG A 59 6.70 7.35 -14.66
C ARG A 59 6.21 6.75 -15.97
N MET A 60 7.14 6.23 -16.77
CA MET A 60 6.85 5.34 -17.89
C MET A 60 7.45 3.93 -17.69
N GLY A 61 7.83 3.60 -16.45
CA GLY A 61 8.30 2.26 -16.10
C GLY A 61 7.16 1.25 -16.03
N ARG A 62 7.48 0.02 -15.59
CA ARG A 62 6.50 -1.06 -15.44
C ARG A 62 5.26 -0.56 -14.68
N PRO A 63 4.04 -0.80 -15.19
CA PRO A 63 2.82 -0.43 -14.49
C PRO A 63 2.80 -1.08 -13.10
N ARG A 64 2.16 -0.39 -12.14
CA ARG A 64 2.01 -0.93 -10.79
C ARG A 64 1.27 -2.27 -10.86
N LYS A 65 1.78 -3.27 -10.15
CA LYS A 65 1.17 -4.61 -10.08
C LYS A 65 -0.24 -4.58 -9.46
N TYR A 66 -0.49 -3.65 -8.54
CA TYR A 66 -1.77 -3.53 -7.83
C TYR A 66 -2.39 -2.17 -8.11
N ALA A 67 -3.70 -2.16 -8.35
CA ALA A 67 -4.45 -0.93 -8.60
C ALA A 67 -4.61 -0.13 -7.30
N GLU A 68 -4.72 1.19 -7.39
CA GLU A 68 -4.89 2.03 -6.18
C GLU A 68 -6.17 1.69 -5.41
N LYS A 69 -7.20 1.20 -6.09
CA LYS A 69 -8.44 0.71 -5.48
C LYS A 69 -8.16 -0.44 -4.51
N ASP A 70 -7.37 -1.43 -4.93
CA ASP A 70 -7.02 -2.59 -4.10
C ASP A 70 -6.19 -2.18 -2.89
N VAL A 71 -5.25 -1.25 -3.10
CA VAL A 71 -4.43 -0.71 -2.01
C VAL A 71 -5.32 -0.02 -0.97
N LYS A 72 -6.24 0.86 -1.40
CA LYS A 72 -7.14 1.57 -0.51
C LYS A 72 -8.07 0.62 0.25
N LEU A 73 -8.61 -0.39 -0.44
CA LEU A 73 -9.49 -1.40 0.16
C LEU A 73 -8.77 -2.23 1.22
N VAL A 74 -7.55 -2.70 0.93
CA VAL A 74 -6.74 -3.41 1.93
C VAL A 74 -6.50 -2.52 3.15
N GLN A 75 -6.17 -1.25 2.91
CA GLN A 75 -5.86 -0.33 4.00
C GLN A 75 -7.08 0.01 4.86
N SER A 76 -8.28 0.18 4.28
CA SER A 76 -9.51 0.44 5.05
C SER A 76 -9.87 -0.75 5.95
N LEU A 77 -9.83 -1.97 5.41
CA LEU A 77 -10.14 -3.19 6.19
C LEU A 77 -9.16 -3.40 7.35
N LEU A 78 -7.88 -3.08 7.15
CA LEU A 78 -6.89 -3.11 8.24
C LEU A 78 -7.17 -2.04 9.31
N LYS A 79 -7.62 -0.84 8.92
CA LYS A 79 -8.01 0.24 9.85
C LYS A 79 -9.25 -0.14 10.67
N GLU A 80 -10.21 -0.84 10.08
CA GLU A 80 -11.37 -1.42 10.78
C GLU A 80 -10.99 -2.53 11.78
N GLY A 81 -9.72 -2.94 11.80
CA GLY A 81 -9.20 -3.93 12.74
C GLY A 81 -9.29 -5.38 12.25
N LYS A 82 -9.60 -5.59 10.97
CA LYS A 82 -9.51 -6.94 10.36
C LYS A 82 -8.06 -7.39 10.34
N THR A 83 -7.84 -8.68 10.56
CA THR A 83 -6.49 -9.25 10.48
C THR A 83 -6.04 -9.42 9.03
N PRO A 84 -4.73 -9.43 8.74
CA PRO A 84 -4.23 -9.67 7.38
C PRO A 84 -4.77 -10.97 6.75
N LYS A 85 -4.98 -12.01 7.56
CA LYS A 85 -5.59 -13.27 7.12
C LYS A 85 -7.06 -13.10 6.71
N GLN A 86 -7.83 -12.31 7.46
CA GLN A 86 -9.21 -11.99 7.10
C GLN A 86 -9.27 -11.11 5.85
N VAL A 87 -8.39 -10.10 5.76
CA VAL A 87 -8.31 -9.22 4.58
C VAL A 87 -7.98 -10.04 3.34
N SER A 88 -7.02 -10.96 3.42
CA SER A 88 -6.66 -11.88 2.34
C SER A 88 -7.86 -12.69 1.84
N GLY A 89 -8.70 -13.19 2.75
CA GLY A 89 -9.94 -13.88 2.38
C GLY A 89 -11.00 -12.97 1.74
N ILE A 90 -11.13 -11.72 2.21
CA ILE A 90 -12.11 -10.75 1.68
C ILE A 90 -11.71 -10.24 0.30
N THR A 91 -10.44 -9.87 0.12
CA THR A 91 -9.94 -9.27 -1.12
C THR A 91 -9.45 -10.30 -2.14
N ASN A 92 -9.44 -11.59 -1.78
CA ASN A 92 -8.84 -12.68 -2.54
C ASN A 92 -7.36 -12.43 -2.91
N LEU A 93 -6.67 -11.56 -2.16
CA LEU A 93 -5.26 -11.28 -2.35
C LEU A 93 -4.42 -12.24 -1.51
N PRO A 94 -3.25 -12.70 -2.00
CA PRO A 94 -2.33 -13.50 -1.19
C PRO A 94 -1.96 -12.78 0.11
N LEU A 95 -1.80 -13.54 1.20
CA LEU A 95 -1.44 -12.98 2.50
C LEU A 95 -0.19 -12.09 2.45
N LYS A 96 0.84 -12.52 1.70
CA LYS A 96 2.07 -11.75 1.45
C LYS A 96 1.78 -10.39 0.81
N THR A 97 0.83 -10.35 -0.13
CA THR A 97 0.39 -9.11 -0.79
C THR A 97 -0.30 -8.18 0.20
N VAL A 98 -1.16 -8.70 1.08
CA VAL A 98 -1.78 -7.89 2.13
C VAL A 98 -0.73 -7.25 3.04
N TYR A 99 0.29 -8.01 3.44
CA TYR A 99 1.41 -7.46 4.21
C TYR A 99 2.21 -6.41 3.45
N TYR A 100 2.41 -6.60 2.15
CA TYR A 100 3.08 -5.64 1.28
C TYR A 100 2.26 -4.33 1.15
N LEU A 101 0.94 -4.44 1.00
CA LEU A 101 0.03 -3.30 0.79
C LEU A 101 -0.37 -2.54 2.06
N LYS A 102 0.03 -3.04 3.25
CA LYS A 102 -0.30 -2.41 4.54
C LYS A 102 0.25 -0.98 4.68
N GLY A 103 1.26 -0.60 3.89
CA GLY A 103 1.98 0.67 4.02
C GLY A 103 2.65 0.82 5.39
N ASP A 104 2.55 2.01 5.97
CA ASP A 104 3.18 2.37 7.25
C ASP A 104 2.39 1.91 8.48
N MET A 105 1.24 1.26 8.28
CA MET A 105 0.44 0.79 9.40
C MET A 105 1.17 -0.25 10.24
N LYS A 106 1.15 -0.04 11.55
CA LYS A 106 1.61 -0.98 12.57
C LYS A 106 0.47 -1.94 12.90
N LEU A 107 0.61 -3.19 12.45
CA LEU A 107 -0.33 -4.25 12.78
C LEU A 107 -0.22 -4.61 14.27
N LYS A 108 -1.36 -4.87 14.93
CA LYS A 108 -1.37 -5.36 16.31
C LYS A 108 -0.52 -6.62 16.41
N ARG A 109 0.50 -6.58 17.27
CA ARG A 109 1.42 -7.69 17.54
C ARG A 109 0.88 -8.56 18.68
N GLY A 110 1.28 -9.83 18.68
CA GLY A 110 0.98 -10.77 19.75
C GLY A 110 -0.23 -11.66 19.51
N LYS A 111 -0.37 -12.67 20.37
CA LYS A 111 -1.46 -13.65 20.31
C LYS A 111 -2.79 -12.98 20.68
N LYS A 112 -3.86 -13.28 19.92
CA LYS A 112 -5.21 -12.93 20.35
C LYS A 112 -5.52 -13.60 21.69
N ARG A 113 -6.26 -12.90 22.55
CA ARG A 113 -6.77 -13.48 23.79
C ARG A 113 -7.66 -14.68 23.43
N LYS A 114 -7.56 -15.79 24.19
CA LYS A 114 -8.35 -17.01 23.95
C LYS A 114 -9.85 -16.76 24.13
N TYR A 115 -10.21 -15.94 25.12
CA TYR A 115 -11.59 -15.55 25.40
C TYR A 115 -11.81 -14.10 24.99
N ASP A 116 -12.97 -13.84 24.38
CA ASP A 116 -13.41 -12.53 23.90
C ASP A 116 -13.73 -11.57 25.05
N LYS A 117 -14.04 -10.31 24.70
CA LYS A 117 -14.29 -9.26 25.70
C LYS A 117 -15.55 -9.55 26.52
N ASN A 118 -16.60 -10.12 25.91
CA ASN A 118 -17.88 -10.35 26.60
C ASN A 118 -17.77 -11.48 27.60
N THR A 119 -17.10 -12.58 27.24
CA THR A 119 -16.84 -13.69 28.19
C THR A 119 -16.04 -13.20 29.40
N ARG A 120 -15.03 -12.37 29.20
CA ARG A 120 -14.24 -11.80 30.32
C ARG A 120 -15.06 -10.82 31.17
N LEU A 121 -15.98 -10.08 30.56
CA LEU A 121 -16.88 -9.19 31.27
C LEU A 121 -17.82 -10.01 32.18
N ARG A 122 -18.44 -11.07 31.64
CA ARG A 122 -19.28 -12.00 32.42
C ARG A 122 -18.54 -12.62 33.60
N VAL A 123 -17.27 -13.03 33.41
CA VAL A 123 -16.44 -13.55 34.52
C VAL A 123 -16.30 -12.52 35.65
N ARG A 124 -16.07 -11.25 35.31
CA ARG A 124 -15.94 -10.16 36.30
C ARG A 124 -17.27 -9.88 36.98
N GLU A 125 -18.35 -9.71 36.22
CA GLU A 125 -19.69 -9.47 36.78
C GLU A 125 -20.13 -10.58 37.74
N MET A 126 -19.82 -11.84 37.45
CA MET A 126 -20.13 -12.94 38.37
C MET A 126 -19.28 -12.89 39.64
N ALA A 127 -18.00 -12.53 39.54
CA ALA A 127 -17.13 -12.38 40.70
C ALA A 127 -17.54 -11.18 41.56
N ASP A 128 -17.93 -10.06 40.96
CA ASP A 128 -18.43 -8.86 41.63
C ASP A 128 -19.73 -9.14 42.40
N ARG A 129 -20.55 -10.07 41.91
CA ARG A 129 -21.74 -10.61 42.61
C ARG A 129 -21.41 -11.63 43.70
N GLY A 130 -20.14 -11.88 43.98
CA GLY A 130 -19.69 -12.83 45.01
C GLY A 130 -19.67 -14.30 44.59
N VAL A 131 -19.84 -14.64 43.31
CA VAL A 131 -19.81 -16.03 42.86
C VAL A 131 -18.39 -16.61 42.93
N PRO A 132 -18.16 -17.77 43.57
CA PRO A 132 -16.83 -18.36 43.66
C PRO A 132 -16.22 -18.72 42.30
N ALA A 133 -14.90 -18.54 42.15
CA ALA A 133 -14.18 -18.79 40.90
C ALA A 133 -14.39 -20.22 40.34
N ARG A 134 -14.54 -21.22 41.21
CA ARG A 134 -14.85 -22.60 40.84
C ARG A 134 -16.22 -22.74 40.18
N MET A 135 -17.22 -22.02 40.68
CA MET A 135 -18.57 -21.99 40.10
C MET A 135 -18.58 -21.25 38.76
N ILE A 136 -17.83 -20.15 38.65
CA ILE A 136 -17.67 -19.42 37.37
C ILE A 136 -17.01 -20.31 36.32
N SER A 137 -15.97 -21.06 36.71
CA SER A 137 -15.26 -22.01 35.85
C SER A 137 -16.21 -23.06 35.28
N GLN A 138 -17.03 -23.68 36.12
CA GLN A 138 -18.03 -24.67 35.71
C GLN A 138 -19.13 -24.07 34.83
N LYS A 139 -19.72 -22.93 35.23
CA LYS A 139 -20.82 -22.28 34.50
C LYS A 139 -20.43 -21.80 33.10
N LEU A 140 -19.22 -21.29 32.93
CA LEU A 140 -18.75 -20.74 31.66
C LEU A 140 -17.88 -21.71 30.85
N GLY A 141 -17.59 -22.91 31.37
CA GLY A 141 -16.71 -23.88 30.72
C GLY A 141 -15.27 -23.39 30.57
N ILE A 142 -14.80 -22.53 31.46
CA ILE A 142 -13.47 -21.90 31.42
C ILE A 142 -12.58 -22.58 32.47
N PRO A 143 -11.32 -22.96 32.18
CA PRO A 143 -10.44 -23.54 33.19
C PRO A 143 -10.24 -22.62 34.39
N LEU A 144 -10.25 -23.17 35.61
CA LEU A 144 -10.14 -22.42 36.86
C LEU A 144 -8.94 -21.44 36.89
N ARG A 145 -7.78 -21.90 36.43
CA ARG A 145 -6.57 -21.05 36.30
C ARG A 145 -6.81 -19.84 35.40
N THR A 146 -7.62 -19.99 34.35
CA THR A 146 -7.96 -18.89 33.46
C THR A 146 -8.94 -17.92 34.11
N VAL A 147 -9.89 -18.40 34.91
CA VAL A 147 -10.77 -17.53 35.71
C VAL A 147 -9.93 -16.64 36.63
N TYR A 148 -9.04 -17.23 37.43
CA TYR A 148 -8.12 -16.45 38.28
C TYR A 148 -7.23 -15.50 37.48
N TYR A 149 -6.72 -15.92 36.32
CA TYR A 149 -5.94 -15.05 35.45
C TYR A 149 -6.76 -13.86 34.92
N ILE A 150 -8.03 -14.07 34.57
CA ILE A 150 -8.93 -13.01 34.10
C ILE A 150 -9.20 -12.01 35.23
N LEU A 151 -9.41 -12.49 36.46
CA LEU A 151 -9.63 -11.64 37.63
C LEU A 151 -8.37 -10.86 38.04
N LYS A 152 -7.18 -11.48 37.99
CA LYS A 152 -5.90 -10.85 38.37
C LYS A 152 -5.39 -9.81 37.36
N LYS A 153 -5.62 -10.02 36.07
CA LYS A 153 -5.21 -9.11 34.98
C LYS A 153 -6.40 -8.35 34.36
N GLY A 154 -7.48 -8.23 35.13
CA GLY A 154 -8.76 -7.67 34.73
C GLY A 154 -8.79 -6.16 34.71
#